data_AF-A0A9D6NDW2-F1
#
_entry.id   AF-A0A9D6NDW2-F1
#
_cell.length_a   1.000
_cell.length_b   1.000
_cell.length_c   1.000
_cell.angle_alpha   90.00
_cell.angle_beta   90.00
_cell.angle_gamma   90.00
#
_symmetry.space_group_name_H-M   'P 1'
#
loop_
_entity.id
_entity.type
_entity.pdbx_description
1 polymer ?
#
loop_
_entity_poly.entity_id
_entity_poly.type
_entity_poly.pdbx_seq_one_letter_code
_entity_poly.pdbx_strand_id
1 'polypeptide(L)'
;MIARVGTKTPVEREAVARTLKEAVEHRDWVEITYHGKTSVVIPQAIAPGRKGDLLKAVRAEDSQRRSYSLGEIEGLEVLKAPEANATEVIGRLNGAIAGDQKVQIAYQLPGSEAPVRISIDPESFSWQPDHTLALDATRLGEHPASRHYRVDRILMVEDCPSQPPQA
;
A
#
# COMPACT_ATOMS: atom_id res chain seq x y z
N MET A 1 -0.50 -20.06 12.85
CA MET A 1 0.87 -20.30 13.38
C MET A 1 1.69 -19.11 12.93
N ILE A 2 2.06 -18.20 13.84
CA ILE A 2 2.67 -16.90 13.46
C ILE A 2 4.09 -16.88 14.02
N ALA A 3 5.08 -16.77 13.13
CA ALA A 3 6.48 -16.62 13.51
C ALA A 3 6.76 -15.13 13.81
N ARG A 4 6.76 -14.75 15.09
CA ARG A 4 7.32 -13.46 15.54
C ARG A 4 8.84 -13.59 15.55
N VAL A 5 9.50 -12.96 14.59
CA VAL A 5 10.98 -12.90 14.54
C VAL A 5 11.43 -11.71 15.39
N GLY A 6 11.87 -11.97 16.61
CA GLY A 6 12.37 -10.94 17.54
C GLY A 6 13.87 -10.77 17.37
N THR A 7 14.29 -9.95 16.43
CA THR A 7 15.69 -9.83 15.96
C THR A 7 16.70 -9.49 17.05
N LYS A 8 17.37 -10.49 17.63
CA LYS A 8 18.63 -10.28 18.37
C LYS A 8 19.74 -11.25 18.00
N THR A 9 19.42 -12.35 17.31
CA THR A 9 20.42 -13.37 16.95
C THR A 9 20.85 -13.28 15.48
N PRO A 10 22.09 -13.67 15.12
CA PRO A 10 22.56 -13.73 13.74
C PRO A 10 21.65 -14.58 12.82
N VAL A 11 21.05 -15.64 13.37
CA VAL A 11 20.12 -16.54 12.67
C VAL A 11 18.82 -15.83 12.26
N GLU A 12 18.30 -14.95 13.12
CA GLU A 12 17.09 -14.16 12.82
C GLU A 12 17.34 -13.12 11.72
N ARG A 13 18.56 -12.57 11.63
CA ARG A 13 18.93 -11.62 10.57
C ARG A 13 18.94 -12.27 9.20
N GLU A 14 19.41 -13.50 9.10
CA GLU A 14 19.40 -14.26 7.85
C GLU A 14 17.97 -14.65 7.43
N ALA A 15 17.12 -15.00 8.40
CA ALA A 15 15.70 -15.25 8.16
C ALA A 15 14.95 -13.99 7.66
N VAL A 16 15.23 -12.82 8.24
CA VAL A 16 14.70 -11.52 7.78
C VAL A 16 15.15 -11.21 6.35
N ALA A 17 16.44 -11.37 6.05
CA ALA A 17 16.98 -11.12 4.72
C ALA A 17 16.34 -12.04 3.67
N ARG A 18 16.15 -13.32 3.98
CA ARG A 18 15.47 -14.26 3.08
C ARG A 18 14.01 -13.89 2.87
N THR A 19 13.28 -13.61 3.94
CA THR A 19 11.86 -13.22 3.88
C THR A 19 11.65 -11.96 3.05
N LEU A 20 12.54 -10.96 3.20
CA LEU A 20 12.49 -9.74 2.40
C LEU A 20 12.85 -9.98 0.92
N LYS A 21 13.75 -10.92 0.62
CA LYS A 21 14.04 -11.32 -0.78
C LYS A 21 12.82 -11.94 -1.43
N GLU A 22 12.15 -12.86 -0.74
CA GLU A 22 10.88 -13.47 -1.19
C GLU A 22 9.82 -12.38 -1.40
N ALA A 23 9.68 -11.45 -0.45
CA ALA A 23 8.72 -10.35 -0.58
C ALA A 23 9.02 -9.42 -1.77
N VAL A 24 10.30 -9.13 -2.07
CA VAL A 24 10.69 -8.39 -3.27
C VAL A 24 10.32 -9.17 -4.55
N GLU A 25 10.60 -10.47 -4.59
CA GLU A 25 10.35 -11.33 -5.75
C GLU A 25 8.85 -11.45 -6.05
N HIS A 26 8.05 -11.69 -5.02
CA HIS A 26 6.59 -11.81 -5.12
C HIS A 26 5.87 -10.46 -5.14
N ARG A 27 6.63 -9.36 -5.02
CA ARG A 27 6.11 -8.00 -4.88
C ARG A 27 5.17 -7.84 -3.69
N ASP A 28 5.30 -8.71 -2.68
CA ASP A 28 4.56 -8.67 -1.43
C ASP A 28 4.86 -7.38 -0.67
N TRP A 29 3.88 -6.95 0.11
CA TRP A 29 4.09 -5.82 1.01
C TRP A 29 4.63 -6.35 2.33
N VAL A 30 5.25 -5.47 3.11
CA VAL A 30 5.78 -5.85 4.42
C VAL A 30 5.50 -4.73 5.40
N GLU A 31 4.94 -5.11 6.53
CA GLU A 31 4.97 -4.29 7.72
C GLU A 31 6.34 -4.46 8.37
N ILE A 32 7.02 -3.34 8.61
CA ILE A 32 8.32 -3.32 9.30
C ILE A 32 8.25 -2.43 10.54
N THR A 33 8.87 -2.88 11.62
CA THR A 33 9.15 -2.04 12.79
C THR A 33 10.62 -1.61 12.75
N TYR A 34 10.86 -0.30 12.71
CA TYR A 34 12.18 0.30 12.58
C TYR A 34 12.33 1.48 13.55
N HIS A 35 13.30 1.41 14.47
CA HIS A 35 13.48 2.35 15.60
C HIS A 35 12.17 2.60 16.38
N GLY A 36 11.45 1.52 16.73
CA GLY A 36 10.20 1.58 17.48
C GLY A 36 8.99 2.14 16.71
N LYS A 37 9.11 2.42 15.39
CA LYS A 37 8.00 2.85 14.54
C LYS A 37 7.64 1.77 13.54
N THR A 38 6.36 1.45 13.47
CA THR A 38 5.82 0.51 12.49
C THR A 38 5.38 1.26 11.23
N SER A 39 5.72 0.72 10.06
CA SER A 39 5.28 1.26 8.77
C SER A 39 5.11 0.14 7.78
N VAL A 40 4.13 0.26 6.89
CA VAL A 40 3.99 -0.65 5.75
C VAL A 40 4.77 -0.11 4.58
N VAL A 41 5.58 -0.98 4.00
CA VAL A 41 6.46 -0.66 2.87
C VAL A 41 6.29 -1.65 1.75
N ILE A 42 6.49 -1.18 0.53
CA ILE A 42 6.55 -1.97 -0.70
C ILE A 42 8.04 -2.17 -1.01
N PRO A 43 8.62 -3.35 -0.74
CA PRO A 43 9.98 -3.69 -1.10
C PRO A 43 10.23 -3.47 -2.59
N GLN A 44 11.38 -2.91 -2.93
CA GLN A 44 11.80 -2.70 -4.31
C GLN A 44 13.04 -3.53 -4.64
N ALA A 45 14.02 -3.52 -3.73
CA ALA A 45 15.27 -4.26 -3.89
C ALA A 45 16.00 -4.34 -2.55
N ILE A 46 16.92 -5.30 -2.43
CA ILE A 46 17.93 -5.34 -1.38
C ILE A 46 19.27 -5.00 -2.03
N ALA A 47 19.98 -4.03 -1.47
CA ALA A 47 21.28 -3.57 -1.99
C ALA A 47 22.33 -3.54 -0.87
N PRO A 48 23.60 -3.86 -1.16
CA PRO A 48 24.67 -3.77 -0.18
C PRO A 48 24.87 -2.33 0.28
N GLY A 49 25.03 -2.11 1.59
CA GLY A 49 25.28 -0.81 2.20
C GLY A 49 26.55 -0.79 3.07
N ARG A 50 27.00 0.40 3.46
CA ARG A 50 28.24 0.59 4.25
C ARG A 50 28.24 -0.12 5.62
N LYS A 51 27.07 -0.35 6.21
CA LYS A 51 26.90 -0.98 7.53
C LYS A 51 26.14 -2.32 7.46
N GLY A 52 26.05 -2.92 6.27
CA GLY A 52 25.22 -4.09 6.00
C GLY A 52 24.21 -3.84 4.88
N ASP A 53 23.43 -4.85 4.55
CA ASP A 53 22.42 -4.78 3.48
C ASP A 53 21.31 -3.78 3.82
N LEU A 54 20.81 -3.11 2.78
CA LEU A 54 19.75 -2.12 2.84
C LEU A 54 18.54 -2.58 2.03
N LEU A 55 17.36 -2.52 2.63
CA LEU A 55 16.08 -2.66 1.95
C LEU A 55 15.72 -1.31 1.32
N LYS A 56 15.65 -1.26 0.00
CA LYS A 56 15.04 -0.16 -0.75
C LYS A 56 13.54 -0.42 -0.81
N ALA A 57 12.74 0.48 -0.31
CA ALA A 57 11.29 0.33 -0.30
C ALA A 57 10.56 1.67 -0.47
N VAL A 58 9.29 1.60 -0.84
CA VAL A 58 8.37 2.75 -0.88
C VAL A 58 7.42 2.62 0.31
N ARG A 59 7.28 3.66 1.13
CA ARG A 59 6.26 3.66 2.19
C ARG A 59 4.87 3.72 1.56
N ALA A 60 3.98 2.83 1.99
CA ALA A 60 2.62 2.78 1.46
C ALA A 60 1.81 4.04 1.82
N GLU A 61 2.08 4.63 2.99
CA GLU A 61 1.32 5.75 3.56
C GLU A 61 1.53 7.07 2.78
N ASP A 62 2.75 7.35 2.34
CA ASP A 62 3.14 8.64 1.77
C ASP A 62 3.89 8.52 0.43
N SER A 63 3.98 7.32 -0.13
CA SER A 63 4.73 7.00 -1.35
C SER A 63 6.21 7.43 -1.34
N GLN A 64 6.80 7.68 -0.17
CA GLN A 64 8.20 8.09 -0.10
C GLN A 64 9.15 6.91 -0.26
N ARG A 65 10.14 7.07 -1.12
CA ARG A 65 11.27 6.13 -1.25
C ARG A 65 12.16 6.25 0.00
N ARG A 66 12.35 5.12 0.69
CA ARG A 66 13.15 5.01 1.92
C ARG A 66 14.12 3.84 1.80
N SER A 67 15.20 3.91 2.58
CA SER A 67 16.16 2.83 2.75
C SER A 67 16.19 2.40 4.21
N TYR A 68 16.04 1.11 4.47
CA TYR A 68 16.03 0.54 5.82
C TYR A 68 17.23 -0.39 5.97
N SER A 69 18.00 -0.24 7.04
CA SER A 69 19.08 -1.18 7.36
C SER A 69 18.49 -2.48 7.85
N LEU A 70 18.79 -3.61 7.20
CA LEU A 70 18.22 -4.92 7.59
C LEU A 70 18.58 -5.28 9.04
N GLY A 71 19.76 -4.87 9.50
CA GLY A 71 20.22 -5.14 10.87
C GLY A 71 19.52 -4.32 11.96
N GLU A 72 18.73 -3.32 11.59
CA GLU A 72 17.99 -2.43 12.48
C GLU A 72 16.46 -2.63 12.38
N ILE A 73 15.99 -3.59 11.57
CA ILE A 73 14.59 -3.99 11.54
C ILE A 73 14.31 -4.83 12.79
N GLU A 74 13.41 -4.34 13.65
CA GLU A 74 13.04 -4.94 14.93
C GLU A 74 11.88 -5.94 14.80
N GLY A 75 11.05 -5.75 13.78
CA GLY A 75 9.88 -6.57 13.48
C GLY A 75 9.60 -6.59 11.98
N LEU A 76 9.16 -7.74 11.48
CA LEU A 76 8.85 -7.97 10.08
C LEU A 76 7.61 -8.87 9.98
N GLU A 77 6.61 -8.41 9.23
CA GLU A 77 5.46 -9.21 8.84
C GLU A 77 5.20 -9.05 7.34
N VAL A 78 5.12 -10.17 6.62
CA VAL A 78 4.78 -10.17 5.20
C VAL A 78 3.27 -10.03 5.08
N LEU A 79 2.85 -8.93 4.48
CA LEU A 79 1.48 -8.70 4.09
C LEU A 79 1.37 -9.18 2.65
N LYS A 80 0.46 -10.12 2.37
CA LYS A 80 0.21 -10.54 0.99
C LYS A 80 -0.03 -9.29 0.14
N ALA A 81 0.76 -9.11 -0.91
CA ALA A 81 0.52 -7.98 -1.78
C ALA A 81 -0.91 -8.05 -2.31
N PRO A 82 -1.64 -6.93 -2.30
CA PRO A 82 -2.75 -6.81 -3.20
C PRO A 82 -2.21 -7.02 -4.62
N GLU A 83 -2.96 -7.74 -5.46
CA GLU A 83 -2.54 -8.20 -6.80
C GLU A 83 -1.82 -7.09 -7.58
N ALA A 84 -0.90 -7.43 -8.50
CA ALA A 84 0.04 -6.53 -9.19
C ALA A 84 -0.50 -5.17 -9.69
N ASN A 85 -1.82 -5.05 -9.82
CA ASN A 85 -2.58 -3.84 -10.10
C ASN A 85 -2.52 -2.76 -8.98
N ALA A 86 -2.32 -3.16 -7.72
CA ALA A 86 -2.48 -2.28 -6.57
C ALA A 86 -1.41 -1.18 -6.45
N THR A 87 -0.17 -1.44 -6.90
CA THR A 87 0.88 -0.41 -6.91
C THR A 87 0.55 0.73 -7.86
N GLU A 88 0.00 0.45 -9.05
CA GLU A 88 -0.43 1.48 -9.99
C GLU A 88 -1.62 2.27 -9.44
N VAL A 89 -2.60 1.56 -8.88
CA VAL A 89 -3.79 2.15 -8.25
C VAL A 89 -3.40 3.13 -7.15
N ILE A 90 -2.51 2.74 -6.24
CA ILE A 90 -2.05 3.61 -5.14
C ILE A 90 -1.27 4.80 -5.66
N GLY A 91 -0.41 4.61 -6.65
CA GLY A 91 0.32 5.70 -7.29
C GLY A 91 -0.64 6.76 -7.86
N ARG A 92 -1.68 6.33 -8.58
CA ARG A 92 -2.70 7.25 -9.12
C ARG A 92 -3.52 7.93 -8.03
N LEU A 93 -3.96 7.18 -7.01
CA LEU A 93 -4.74 7.73 -5.90
C LEU A 93 -3.93 8.73 -5.07
N ASN A 94 -2.65 8.47 -4.80
CA ASN A 94 -1.78 9.44 -4.14
C ASN A 94 -1.60 10.72 -4.97
N GLY A 95 -1.45 10.58 -6.30
CA GLY A 95 -1.44 11.73 -7.21
C GLY A 95 -2.74 12.54 -7.14
N ALA A 96 -3.88 11.84 -7.11
CA ALA A 96 -5.20 12.47 -7.01
C ALA A 96 -5.40 13.21 -5.67
N ILE A 97 -5.05 12.58 -4.54
CA ILE A 97 -5.11 13.20 -3.20
C ILE A 97 -4.22 14.45 -3.14
N ALA A 98 -2.97 14.35 -3.61
CA ALA A 98 -2.04 15.47 -3.59
C ALA A 98 -2.47 16.63 -4.51
N GLY A 99 -3.19 16.29 -5.59
CA GLY A 99 -3.71 17.25 -6.57
C GLY A 99 -5.12 17.75 -6.28
N ASP A 100 -5.75 17.36 -5.16
CA ASP A 100 -7.15 17.65 -4.84
C ASP A 100 -8.10 17.27 -6.01
N GLN A 101 -7.80 16.13 -6.65
CA GLN A 101 -8.43 15.69 -7.88
C GLN A 101 -9.46 14.58 -7.62
N LYS A 102 -10.69 14.82 -8.07
CA LYS A 102 -11.77 13.83 -8.09
C LYS A 102 -11.53 12.78 -9.17
N VAL A 103 -11.74 11.51 -8.84
CA VAL A 103 -11.49 10.38 -9.74
C VAL A 103 -12.68 9.45 -9.84
N GLN A 104 -12.71 8.60 -10.86
CA GLN A 104 -13.63 7.48 -10.96
C GLN A 104 -12.85 6.17 -10.75
N ILE A 105 -13.34 5.31 -9.84
CA ILE A 105 -12.76 3.99 -9.61
C ILE A 105 -13.64 2.90 -10.18
N ALA A 106 -13.03 1.87 -10.77
CA ALA A 106 -13.69 0.59 -11.03
C ALA A 106 -13.51 -0.30 -9.80
N TYR A 107 -14.59 -0.51 -9.03
CA TYR A 107 -14.56 -1.19 -7.74
C TYR A 107 -15.26 -2.55 -7.80
N GLN A 108 -14.60 -3.61 -7.36
CA GLN A 108 -15.20 -4.95 -7.25
C GLN A 108 -15.97 -5.09 -5.94
N LEU A 109 -17.31 -5.12 -6.02
CA LEU A 109 -18.13 -5.39 -4.83
C LEU A 109 -17.98 -6.86 -4.39
N PRO A 110 -17.99 -7.14 -3.08
CA PRO A 110 -17.97 -8.52 -2.59
C PRO A 110 -19.17 -9.31 -3.10
N GLY A 111 -18.90 -10.47 -3.70
CA GLY A 111 -19.94 -11.34 -4.28
C GLY A 111 -20.50 -10.89 -5.64
N SER A 112 -20.01 -9.76 -6.19
CA SER A 112 -20.31 -9.36 -7.57
C SER A 112 -19.26 -9.96 -8.51
N GLU A 113 -19.67 -10.34 -9.72
CA GLU A 113 -18.76 -10.72 -10.81
C GLU A 113 -18.32 -9.51 -11.64
N ALA A 114 -19.14 -8.45 -11.70
CA ALA A 114 -18.85 -7.23 -12.45
C ALA A 114 -18.42 -6.09 -11.52
N PRO A 115 -17.38 -5.29 -11.89
CA PRO A 115 -17.02 -4.10 -11.15
C PRO A 115 -18.02 -2.97 -11.38
N VAL A 116 -18.18 -2.11 -10.37
CA VAL A 116 -18.99 -0.90 -10.44
C VAL A 116 -18.12 0.33 -10.59
N ARG A 117 -18.55 1.30 -11.38
CA ARG A 117 -17.87 2.60 -11.53
C ARG A 117 -18.40 3.56 -10.47
N ILE A 118 -17.50 4.13 -9.68
CA ILE A 118 -17.84 5.03 -8.58
C ILE A 118 -16.98 6.28 -8.69
N SER A 119 -17.60 7.45 -8.86
CA SER A 119 -16.91 8.72 -8.74
C SER A 119 -16.70 9.05 -7.26
N ILE A 120 -15.48 9.45 -6.90
CA ILE A 120 -15.07 9.71 -5.53
C ILE A 120 -14.18 10.95 -5.43
N ASP A 121 -14.19 11.54 -4.26
CA ASP A 121 -13.22 12.52 -3.80
C ASP A 121 -12.25 11.81 -2.84
N PRO A 122 -11.04 11.41 -3.28
CA PRO A 122 -10.11 10.63 -2.46
C PRO A 122 -9.43 11.53 -1.42
N GLU A 123 -9.43 11.11 -0.16
CA GLU A 123 -8.97 11.94 0.97
C GLU A 123 -7.65 11.44 1.55
N SER A 124 -7.59 10.17 1.97
CA SER A 124 -6.39 9.59 2.58
C SER A 124 -6.39 8.06 2.54
N PHE A 125 -5.30 7.44 2.96
CA PHE A 125 -5.22 6.00 3.15
C PHE A 125 -5.27 5.64 4.64
N SER A 126 -6.01 4.59 4.97
CA SER A 126 -6.14 4.09 6.34
C SER A 126 -5.98 2.57 6.39
N TRP A 127 -5.38 2.06 7.47
CA TRP A 127 -5.34 0.63 7.75
C TRP A 127 -6.59 0.21 8.52
N GLN A 128 -7.28 -0.79 7.98
CA GLN A 128 -8.44 -1.38 8.62
C GLN A 128 -8.02 -2.47 9.63
N PRO A 129 -8.86 -2.79 10.63
CA PRO A 129 -8.54 -3.80 11.65
C PRO A 129 -8.26 -5.20 11.09
N ASP A 130 -8.68 -5.49 9.86
CA ASP A 130 -8.41 -6.74 9.15
C ASP A 130 -7.09 -6.70 8.36
N HIS A 131 -6.20 -5.74 8.66
CA HIS A 131 -4.91 -5.52 8.00
C HIS A 131 -5.04 -5.29 6.49
N THR A 132 -6.11 -4.62 6.07
CA THR A 132 -6.29 -4.23 4.67
C THR A 132 -6.11 -2.73 4.52
N LEU A 133 -5.43 -2.32 3.45
CA LEU A 133 -5.32 -0.90 3.11
C LEU A 133 -6.65 -0.46 2.50
N ALA A 134 -7.25 0.57 3.07
CA ALA A 134 -8.42 1.24 2.53
C ALA A 134 -8.08 2.66 2.09
N LEU A 135 -8.81 3.11 1.07
CA LEU A 135 -8.91 4.50 0.66
C LEU A 135 -10.11 5.12 1.36
N ASP A 136 -9.87 6.14 2.17
CA ASP A 136 -10.90 7.02 2.72
C ASP A 136 -11.27 8.01 1.62
N ALA A 137 -12.54 8.01 1.23
CA ALA A 137 -13.02 8.87 0.16
C ALA A 137 -14.50 9.21 0.31
N THR A 138 -14.88 10.40 -0.15
CA THR A 138 -16.28 10.80 -0.25
C THR A 138 -16.83 10.35 -1.60
N ARG A 139 -17.86 9.47 -1.58
CA ARG A 139 -18.59 9.10 -2.81
C ARG A 139 -19.26 10.33 -3.39
N LEU A 140 -19.12 10.54 -4.70
CA LEU A 140 -19.78 11.59 -5.45
C LEU A 140 -21.07 11.06 -6.10
N GLY A 141 -22.11 11.89 -6.20
CA GLY A 141 -23.42 11.53 -6.74
C GLY A 141 -24.56 12.17 -5.95
N GLU A 142 -25.79 11.70 -6.16
CA GLU A 142 -27.01 12.25 -5.53
C GLU A 142 -26.99 12.16 -4.00
N HIS A 143 -26.23 11.21 -3.44
CA HIS A 143 -26.06 11.02 -2.00
C HIS A 143 -24.59 10.93 -1.64
N PRO A 144 -23.91 12.07 -1.43
CA PRO A 144 -22.52 12.08 -1.04
C PRO A 144 -22.35 11.50 0.35
N ALA A 145 -21.40 10.58 0.49
CA ALA A 145 -21.13 9.92 1.76
C ALA A 145 -19.68 9.45 1.83
N SER A 146 -19.04 9.68 2.97
CA SER A 146 -17.73 9.12 3.27
C SER A 146 -17.81 7.60 3.35
N ARG A 147 -16.86 6.95 2.69
CA ARG A 147 -16.77 5.49 2.57
C ARG A 147 -15.29 5.08 2.60
N HIS A 148 -15.07 3.86 3.08
CA HIS A 148 -13.78 3.18 3.02
C HIS A 148 -13.80 2.18 1.86
N TYR A 149 -12.91 2.35 0.89
CA TYR A 149 -12.76 1.44 -0.24
C TYR A 149 -11.49 0.64 -0.08
N ARG A 150 -11.61 -0.69 0.11
CA ARG A 150 -10.41 -1.54 0.15
C ARG A 150 -9.63 -1.43 -1.16
N VAL A 151 -8.35 -1.11 -1.07
CA VAL A 151 -7.48 -0.85 -2.23
C VAL A 151 -7.31 -2.11 -3.08
N ASP A 152 -7.29 -3.28 -2.45
CA ASP A 152 -7.22 -4.59 -3.12
C ASP A 152 -8.42 -4.90 -4.03
N ARG A 153 -9.50 -4.13 -3.93
CA ARG A 153 -10.73 -4.27 -4.74
C ARG A 153 -10.90 -3.16 -5.77
N ILE A 154 -9.97 -2.22 -5.83
CA ILE A 154 -9.94 -1.19 -6.87
C ILE A 154 -9.19 -1.77 -8.07
N LEU A 155 -9.90 -1.99 -9.17
CA LEU A 155 -9.33 -2.58 -10.38
C LEU A 155 -8.69 -1.52 -11.27
N MET A 156 -9.23 -0.30 -11.28
CA MET A 156 -8.75 0.79 -12.12
C MET A 156 -9.09 2.14 -11.48
N VAL A 157 -8.27 3.15 -11.77
CA VAL A 157 -8.49 4.56 -11.41
C VAL A 157 -8.44 5.38 -12.70
N GLU A 158 -9.55 6.02 -13.03
CA GLU A 158 -9.73 6.89 -14.20
C GLU A 158 -9.95 8.32 -13.73
N ASP A 159 -9.53 9.29 -14.54
CA ASP A 159 -9.91 10.68 -14.31
C ASP A 159 -11.44 10.79 -14.39
N CYS A 160 -12.05 11.63 -13.54
CA CYS A 160 -13.43 12.00 -13.77
C CYS A 160 -13.54 12.59 -15.18
N PRO A 161 -14.52 12.17 -16.01
CA PRO A 161 -14.73 12.81 -17.30
C PRO A 161 -14.90 14.31 -17.04
N SER A 162 -14.08 15.12 -17.71
CA SER A 162 -14.20 16.57 -17.66
C SER A 162 -15.66 16.91 -17.94
N GLN A 163 -16.34 17.46 -16.92
CA GLN A 163 -17.66 18.05 -17.16
C GLN A 163 -17.52 19.03 -18.33
N PRO A 164 -18.45 19.05 -19.30
CA PRO A 164 -18.47 20.14 -20.26
C PRO A 164 -18.49 21.46 -19.46
N PRO A 165 -17.77 22.50 -19.92
CA PRO A 165 -17.73 23.78 -19.22
C PRO A 165 -19.16 24.21 -18.91
N GLN A 166 -19.51 24.34 -17.64
CA GLN A 166 -20.78 24.93 -17.25
C GLN A 166 -20.74 26.39 -17.72
N ALA A 167 -21.73 26.77 -18.53
CA ALA A 167 -21.86 28.10 -19.14
C ALA A 167 -22.17 29.19 -18.10
#